data_AF-A0A6N6K9H3-F1
#
_entry.id   AF-A0A6N6K9H3-F1
#
_cell.length_a   1.000
_cell.length_b   1.000
_cell.length_c   1.000
_cell.angle_alpha   90.00
_cell.angle_beta   90.00
_cell.angle_gamma   90.00
#
_symmetry.space_group_name_H-M   'P 1'
#
loop_
_entity.id
_entity.type
_entity.pdbx_description
1 polymer ?
#
loop_
_entity_poly.entity_id
_entity_poly.type
_entity_poly.pdbx_seq_one_letter_code
_entity_poly.pdbx_strand_id
1 'polypeptide(L)'
;MISVLGLLSLLLCSCQKETSPFTDPSGHLKVEFGLTMNQVPFYRVLHDAQVVVDTSLLGIIREDGNYFEDMTILEIFSPSLIEDSYQMNHGKRKDIKYEALRYTVHMENSEGK
;
A
#
# COMPACT_ATOMS: atom_id res chain seq x y z
N MET A 1 10.31 -2.37 53.54
CA MET A 1 10.35 -3.19 52.32
C MET A 1 9.08 -2.93 51.53
N ILE A 2 9.08 -1.98 50.60
CA ILE A 2 7.89 -1.58 49.86
C ILE A 2 7.97 -2.18 48.45
N SER A 3 7.03 -3.10 48.22
CA SER A 3 6.42 -3.55 46.97
C SER A 3 7.17 -3.26 45.66
N VAL A 4 7.79 -4.30 45.09
CA VAL A 4 8.42 -4.32 43.76
C VAL A 4 7.43 -4.77 42.66
N LEU A 5 6.14 -4.95 42.97
CA LEU A 5 5.16 -5.53 42.04
C LEU A 5 4.43 -4.53 41.13
N GLY A 6 4.80 -3.24 41.14
CA GLY A 6 4.06 -2.18 40.43
C GLY A 6 4.65 -1.70 39.10
N LEU A 7 5.84 -2.17 38.69
CA LEU A 7 6.61 -1.49 37.63
C LEU A 7 6.65 -2.19 36.26
N LEU A 8 5.89 -3.26 36.02
CA LEU A 8 6.00 -4.06 34.79
C LEU A 8 4.89 -3.81 33.73
N SER A 9 3.95 -2.89 33.98
CA SER A 9 2.76 -2.73 33.10
C SER A 9 2.86 -1.64 32.02
N LEU A 10 4.01 -1.00 31.84
CA LEU A 10 4.17 0.17 30.97
C LEU A 10 5.20 -0.07 29.86
N LEU A 11 4.99 -1.05 28.97
CA LEU A 11 5.76 -1.15 27.71
C LEU A 11 5.12 -2.12 26.70
N LEU A 12 3.83 -1.93 26.40
CA LEU A 12 3.25 -2.42 25.15
C LEU A 12 2.96 -1.20 24.27
N CYS A 13 4.02 -0.52 23.85
CA CYS A 13 3.94 0.42 22.73
C CYS A 13 3.76 -0.43 21.47
N SER A 14 2.51 -0.69 21.10
CA SER A 14 2.19 -1.29 19.81
C SER A 14 2.58 -0.25 18.76
N CYS A 15 3.76 -0.44 18.16
CA CYS A 15 4.17 0.29 16.96
C CYS A 15 3.28 -0.22 15.82
N GLN A 16 2.04 0.30 15.77
CA GLN A 16 1.17 0.06 14.62
C GLN A 16 1.75 0.83 13.46
N LYS A 17 2.31 0.07 12.52
CA LYS A 17 2.79 0.60 11.26
C LYS A 17 1.58 1.14 10.52
N GLU A 18 1.53 2.46 10.30
CA GLU A 18 0.43 3.08 9.56
C GLU A 18 0.46 2.55 8.13
N THR A 19 -0.52 1.70 7.80
CA THR A 19 -0.76 1.23 6.44
C THR A 19 -2.06 1.83 5.94
N SER A 20 -2.07 2.27 4.70
CA SER A 20 -3.29 2.73 4.04
C SER A 20 -3.97 1.54 3.36
N PRO A 21 -5.22 1.18 3.74
CA PRO A 21 -5.96 0.12 3.07
C PRO A 21 -6.62 0.67 1.80
N PHE A 22 -6.33 0.05 0.67
CA PHE A 22 -7.00 0.29 -0.60
C PHE A 22 -7.87 -0.92 -0.92
N THR A 23 -9.11 -0.72 -1.36
CA THR A 23 -10.05 -1.81 -1.59
C THR A 23 -10.57 -1.79 -3.02
N ASP A 24 -11.02 -2.93 -3.51
CA ASP A 24 -11.82 -2.98 -4.73
C ASP A 24 -13.28 -2.56 -4.44
N PRO A 25 -14.13 -2.34 -5.48
CA PRO A 25 -15.53 -1.97 -5.29
C PRO A 25 -16.34 -2.97 -4.46
N SER A 26 -15.99 -4.26 -4.50
CA SER A 26 -16.70 -5.30 -3.74
C SER A 26 -16.20 -5.46 -2.30
N GLY A 27 -15.01 -4.94 -1.99
CA GLY A 27 -14.37 -5.02 -0.68
C GLY A 27 -13.71 -6.37 -0.36
N HIS A 28 -13.73 -7.33 -1.29
CA HIS A 28 -13.10 -8.64 -1.12
C HIS A 28 -11.59 -8.59 -1.32
N LEU A 29 -11.09 -7.68 -2.17
CA LEU A 29 -9.68 -7.44 -2.41
C LEU A 29 -9.23 -6.19 -1.65
N LYS A 30 -8.16 -6.33 -0.88
CA LYS A 30 -7.52 -5.25 -0.13
C LYS A 30 -6.03 -5.21 -0.43
N VAL A 31 -5.51 -4.03 -0.77
CA VAL A 31 -4.10 -3.74 -0.86
C VAL A 31 -3.71 -2.90 0.35
N GLU A 32 -2.80 -3.41 1.16
CA GLU A 32 -2.14 -2.65 2.23
C GLU A 32 -0.90 -2.01 1.64
N PHE A 33 -0.82 -0.68 1.71
CA PHE A 33 0.34 0.10 1.25
C PHE A 33 1.00 0.84 2.41
N GLY A 34 2.33 0.98 2.37
CA GLY A 34 3.06 1.82 3.32
C GLY A 34 4.56 1.83 3.08
N LEU A 35 5.31 2.34 4.06
CA LEU A 35 6.77 2.39 4.06
C LEU A 35 7.35 1.39 5.08
N THR A 36 8.45 0.72 4.77
CA THR A 36 9.22 -0.08 5.75
C THR A 36 9.95 0.82 6.75
N MET A 37 10.61 0.23 7.76
CA MET A 37 11.44 0.99 8.70
C MET A 37 12.58 1.74 8.01
N ASN A 38 13.06 1.22 6.87
CA ASN A 38 14.09 1.86 6.05
C ASN A 38 13.49 2.74 4.94
N GLN A 39 12.22 3.18 5.10
CA GLN A 39 11.53 4.05 4.15
C GLN A 39 11.46 3.49 2.72
N VAL A 40 11.46 2.16 2.57
CA VAL A 40 11.20 1.49 1.29
C VAL A 40 9.69 1.30 1.14
N PRO A 41 9.05 1.76 0.05
CA PRO A 41 7.63 1.53 -0.18
C PRO A 41 7.35 0.03 -0.37
N PHE A 42 6.20 -0.42 0.13
CA PHE A 42 5.76 -1.80 -0.01
C PHE A 42 4.25 -1.87 -0.24
N TYR A 43 3.82 -2.99 -0.80
CA TYR A 43 2.42 -3.39 -0.81
C TYR A 43 2.26 -4.85 -0.36
N ARG A 44 1.05 -5.19 0.09
CA ARG A 44 0.60 -6.54 0.41
C ARG A 44 -0.85 -6.68 -0.01
N VAL A 45 -1.23 -7.82 -0.59
CA VAL A 45 -2.57 -8.04 -1.12
C VAL A 45 -3.28 -9.13 -0.33
N LEU A 46 -4.51 -8.83 0.07
CA LEU A 46 -5.40 -9.73 0.75
C LEU A 46 -6.64 -9.96 -0.09
N HIS A 47 -7.10 -11.21 -0.11
CA HIS A 47 -8.41 -11.61 -0.62
C HIS A 47 -9.19 -12.25 0.52
N ASP A 48 -10.36 -11.71 0.88
CA ASP A 48 -11.16 -12.17 2.02
C ASP A 48 -10.35 -12.32 3.31
N ALA A 49 -9.56 -11.29 3.62
CA ALA A 49 -8.64 -11.22 4.76
C ALA A 49 -7.48 -12.26 4.76
N GLN A 50 -7.34 -13.07 3.70
CA GLN A 50 -6.21 -13.98 3.52
C GLN A 50 -5.14 -13.35 2.65
N VAL A 51 -3.87 -13.46 3.06
CA VAL A 51 -2.75 -12.94 2.27
C VAL A 51 -2.60 -13.78 1.00
N VAL A 52 -2.71 -13.12 -0.15
CA VAL A 52 -2.50 -13.75 -1.48
C VAL A 52 -1.23 -13.25 -2.15
N VAL A 53 -0.78 -12.04 -1.79
CA VAL A 53 0.55 -11.51 -2.10
C VAL A 53 1.11 -10.95 -0.81
N ASP A 54 2.19 -11.54 -0.31
CA ASP A 54 2.85 -11.02 0.88
C ASP A 54 3.64 -9.73 0.56
N THR A 55 4.25 -9.15 1.58
CA THR A 55 5.02 -7.91 1.54
C THR A 55 5.99 -7.89 0.37
N SER A 56 5.68 -7.02 -0.59
CA SER A 56 6.42 -6.84 -1.84
C SER A 56 6.91 -5.39 -1.90
N LEU A 57 8.22 -5.22 -2.05
CA LEU A 57 8.85 -3.90 -2.10
C LEU A 57 8.59 -3.24 -3.47
N LEU A 58 8.47 -1.93 -3.46
CA LEU A 58 8.29 -1.10 -4.64
C LEU A 58 9.43 -0.08 -4.72
N GLY A 59 9.83 0.25 -5.94
CA GLY A 59 10.81 1.29 -6.19
C GLY A 59 11.74 0.95 -7.34
N ILE A 60 12.55 1.92 -7.72
CA ILE A 60 13.50 1.79 -8.82
C ILE A 60 14.76 2.61 -8.50
N ILE A 61 15.92 2.10 -8.87
CA ILE A 61 17.17 2.86 -8.88
C ILE A 61 17.48 3.21 -10.33
N ARG A 62 17.73 4.48 -10.59
CA ARG A 62 18.05 5.03 -11.90
C ARG A 62 19.40 5.75 -11.85
N GLU A 63 19.95 6.06 -13.02
CA GLU A 63 21.19 6.84 -13.11
C GLU A 63 21.06 8.25 -12.51
N ASP A 64 19.85 8.80 -12.50
CA ASP A 64 19.55 10.17 -12.08
C ASP A 64 18.86 10.27 -10.70
N GLY A 65 18.71 9.16 -9.97
CA GLY A 65 18.14 9.16 -8.63
C GLY A 65 17.79 7.78 -8.06
N ASN A 66 17.67 7.73 -6.73
CA ASN A 66 17.17 6.58 -5.99
C ASN A 66 15.68 6.80 -5.64
N TYR A 67 14.81 5.90 -6.07
CA TYR A 67 13.38 5.88 -5.76
C TYR A 67 12.98 4.56 -5.10
N PHE A 68 13.92 3.93 -4.39
CA PHE A 68 13.74 2.65 -3.72
C PHE A 68 13.75 2.78 -2.20
N GLU A 69 14.67 3.55 -1.65
CA GLU A 69 14.79 3.79 -0.20
C GLU A 69 14.70 5.29 0.12
N ASP A 70 14.57 5.61 1.42
CA ASP A 70 14.45 7.00 1.89
C ASP A 70 13.30 7.77 1.23
N MET A 71 12.20 7.07 0.95
CA MET A 71 11.02 7.65 0.36
C MET A 71 10.08 8.22 1.41
N THR A 72 9.47 9.36 1.11
CA THR A 72 8.43 10.00 1.94
C THR A 72 7.10 10.02 1.19
N ILE A 73 5.99 9.74 1.89
CA ILE A 73 4.65 9.90 1.34
C ILE A 73 4.24 11.36 1.46
N LEU A 74 3.99 12.02 0.33
CA LEU A 74 3.51 13.40 0.30
C LEU A 74 2.00 13.47 0.44
N GLU A 75 1.29 12.66 -0.35
CA GLU A 75 -0.16 12.68 -0.42
C GLU A 75 -0.70 11.33 -0.85
N ILE A 76 -1.81 10.92 -0.22
CA ILE A 76 -2.63 9.80 -0.66
C ILE A 76 -3.97 10.38 -1.08
N PHE A 77 -4.27 10.31 -2.37
CA PHE A 77 -5.49 10.88 -2.91
C PHE A 77 -6.70 9.99 -2.59
N SER A 78 -7.86 10.62 -2.41
CA SER A 78 -9.14 9.91 -2.37
C SER A 78 -9.31 9.04 -3.62
N PRO A 79 -9.87 7.82 -3.48
CA PRO A 79 -10.03 6.92 -4.62
C PRO A 79 -10.96 7.52 -5.68
N SER A 80 -10.63 7.26 -6.95
CA SER A 80 -11.50 7.56 -8.08
C SER A 80 -12.05 6.28 -8.69
N LEU A 81 -13.36 6.22 -8.91
CA LEU A 81 -13.99 5.14 -9.67
C LEU A 81 -13.64 5.33 -11.16
N ILE A 82 -13.11 4.28 -11.77
CA ILE A 82 -12.80 4.21 -13.20
C ILE A 82 -13.70 3.16 -13.83
N GLU A 83 -14.44 3.57 -14.84
CA GLU A 83 -15.30 2.70 -15.63
C GLU A 83 -14.96 2.85 -17.12
N ASP A 84 -14.94 1.73 -17.84
CA ASP A 84 -14.76 1.73 -19.29
C ASP A 84 -15.52 0.57 -19.94
N SER A 85 -15.87 0.72 -21.22
CA SER A 85 -16.51 -0.31 -22.03
C SER A 85 -15.92 -0.32 -23.43
N TYR A 86 -15.26 -1.42 -23.78
CA TYR A 86 -14.51 -1.54 -25.04
C TYR A 86 -14.66 -2.92 -25.67
N GLN A 87 -14.29 -3.01 -26.95
CA GLN A 87 -14.26 -4.28 -27.68
C GLN A 87 -12.84 -4.71 -27.98
N MET A 88 -12.54 -5.98 -27.71
CA MET A 88 -11.29 -6.62 -28.14
C MET A 88 -11.52 -7.37 -29.45
N ASN A 89 -10.72 -7.02 -30.47
CA ASN A 89 -10.73 -7.70 -31.76
C ASN A 89 -10.17 -9.14 -31.67
N HIS A 90 -9.30 -9.38 -30.69
CA HIS A 90 -8.73 -10.69 -30.38
C HIS A 90 -8.71 -10.88 -28.85
N GLY A 91 -9.04 -12.08 -28.38
CA GLY A 91 -9.08 -12.39 -26.94
C GLY A 91 -10.18 -13.39 -26.61
N LYS A 92 -10.29 -13.75 -25.33
CA LYS A 92 -11.30 -14.71 -24.85
C LYS A 92 -12.73 -14.13 -24.82
N ARG A 93 -12.87 -12.80 -24.82
CA ARG A 93 -14.14 -12.09 -24.73
C ARG A 93 -14.09 -10.84 -25.60
N LYS A 94 -15.14 -10.61 -26.39
CA LYS A 94 -15.25 -9.46 -27.30
C LYS A 94 -15.61 -8.19 -26.54
N ASP A 95 -16.75 -8.19 -25.86
CA ASP A 95 -17.27 -7.02 -25.14
C ASP A 95 -16.80 -7.02 -23.68
N ILE A 96 -15.98 -6.04 -23.32
CA ILE A 96 -15.40 -5.87 -21.99
C ILE A 96 -16.05 -4.69 -21.28
N LYS A 97 -16.38 -4.90 -20.00
CA LYS A 97 -16.69 -3.85 -19.03
C LYS A 97 -15.59 -3.85 -17.99
N TYR A 98 -14.95 -2.71 -17.81
CA TYR A 98 -13.91 -2.50 -16.82
C TYR A 98 -14.43 -1.57 -15.74
N GLU A 99 -14.25 -1.95 -14.48
CA GLU A 99 -14.63 -1.17 -13.31
C GLU A 99 -13.55 -1.37 -12.24
N ALA A 100 -13.02 -0.27 -11.69
CA ALA A 100 -12.00 -0.33 -10.65
C ALA A 100 -11.96 0.96 -9.81
N LEU A 101 -11.51 0.85 -8.56
CA LEU A 101 -11.09 2.00 -7.77
C LEU A 101 -9.59 2.26 -8.00
N ARG A 102 -9.27 3.47 -8.45
CA ARG A 102 -7.89 3.93 -8.63
C ARG A 102 -7.46 4.73 -7.41
N TYR A 103 -6.35 4.32 -6.84
CA TYR A 103 -5.64 5.00 -5.77
C TYR A 103 -4.33 5.57 -6.31
N THR A 104 -4.03 6.81 -5.94
CA THR A 104 -2.78 7.48 -6.31
C THR A 104 -2.07 7.87 -5.02
N VAL A 105 -0.77 7.58 -4.96
CA VAL A 105 0.11 8.03 -3.88
C VAL A 105 1.22 8.84 -4.51
N HIS A 106 1.37 10.09 -4.08
CA HIS A 106 2.54 10.90 -4.40
C HIS A 106 3.59 10.70 -3.34
N MET A 107 4.82 10.47 -3.79
CA MET A 107 5.97 10.21 -2.96
C MET A 107 7.15 11.01 -3.50
N GLU A 108 8.08 11.33 -2.62
CA GLU A 108 9.36 11.94 -2.97
C GLU A 108 10.51 11.12 -2.40
N ASN A 109 11.64 11.14 -3.09
CA ASN A 109 12.89 10.65 -2.54
C ASN A 109 13.58 11.70 -1.66
N SER A 110 14.74 11.35 -1.10
CA SER A 110 15.52 12.24 -0.23
C SER A 110 16.04 13.52 -0.90
N GLU A 111 15.98 13.60 -2.24
CA GLU A 111 16.33 14.81 -3.01
C GLU A 111 15.10 15.70 -3.28
N GLY A 112 13.90 15.34 -2.80
CA GLY A 112 12.65 16.05 -3.06
C GLY A 112 12.12 15.86 -4.49
N LYS A 113 12.48 14.74 -5.14
CA LYS A 113 12.06 14.38 -6.50
C LYS A 113 11.08 13.22 -6.53
#